data_AF-A0A9D9QCY3-F1
#
_entry.id   AF-A0A9D9QCY3-F1
#
_cell.length_a   1.000
_cell.length_b   1.000
_cell.length_c   1.000
_cell.angle_alpha   90.00
_cell.angle_beta   90.00
_cell.angle_gamma   90.00
#
_symmetry.space_group_name_H-M   'P 1'
#
loop_
_entity.id
_entity.type
_entity.pdbx_description
1 polymer ?
#
loop_
_entity_poly.entity_id
_entity_poly.type
_entity_poly.pdbx_seq_one_letter_code
_entity_poly.pdbx_strand_id
1 'polypeptide(L)'
;SLSLAMGIMITYGSYVQKKENIETAVTHIALFDTAIAFLAGLMIIPAVFSFMGPEALNAGPGLMFITLPKVFNSMTGGDFIGAVFFILVFFAALTSAISLMEAVVASFQDEFNFSRTKAIIATLIICVVLGVPSSMGNGAWSGFLIMGMDFLSFCDYISNNIMMPVVAVLTCVFVGYVIKPQAIVEEVELSNTFKKKKLFELSIKFFAPVCIFIILVSQFV
;
A
#
# COMPACT_ATOMS: atom_id res chain seq x y z
N SER A 1 -0.24 1.23 4.34
CA SER A 1 1.10 1.84 4.20
C SER A 1 2.13 0.81 3.77
N LEU A 2 2.24 -0.34 4.45
CA LEU A 2 3.26 -1.37 4.19
C LEU A 2 3.10 -2.21 2.90
N SER A 3 2.13 -1.90 2.02
CA SER A 3 1.85 -2.66 0.79
C SER A 3 1.70 -4.19 0.98
N LEU A 4 1.16 -4.58 2.14
CA LEU A 4 0.95 -5.98 2.50
C LEU A 4 -0.27 -6.56 1.76
N ALA A 5 -0.24 -7.87 1.47
CA ALA A 5 -1.30 -8.61 0.78
C ALA A 5 -1.57 -8.23 -0.70
N MET A 6 -0.72 -7.39 -1.30
CA MET A 6 -0.75 -7.04 -2.73
C MET A 6 0.25 -7.86 -3.59
N GLY A 7 0.94 -8.84 -2.99
CA GLY A 7 1.97 -9.64 -3.67
C GLY A 7 3.34 -8.96 -3.85
N ILE A 8 3.42 -7.63 -3.72
CA ILE A 8 4.67 -6.86 -3.93
C ILE A 8 5.83 -7.40 -3.09
N MET A 9 5.62 -7.62 -1.79
CA MET A 9 6.67 -8.12 -0.90
C MET A 9 7.10 -9.55 -1.23
N ILE A 10 6.19 -10.36 -1.79
CA ILE A 10 6.50 -11.72 -2.26
C ILE A 10 7.36 -11.65 -3.52
N THR A 11 6.97 -10.82 -4.50
CA THR A 11 7.75 -10.58 -5.73
C THR A 11 9.13 -10.03 -5.41
N TYR A 12 9.23 -9.02 -4.54
CA TYR A 12 10.51 -8.47 -4.12
C TYR A 12 11.34 -9.50 -3.35
N GLY A 13 10.72 -10.26 -2.46
CA GLY A 13 11.36 -11.38 -1.76
C GLY A 13 11.92 -12.43 -2.71
N SER A 14 11.25 -12.71 -3.83
CA SER A 14 11.72 -13.67 -4.84
C SER A 14 13.02 -13.27 -5.53
N TYR A 15 13.34 -11.96 -5.53
CA TYR A 15 14.56 -11.42 -6.11
C TYR A 15 15.71 -11.24 -5.09
N VAL A 16 15.44 -11.48 -3.80
CA VAL A 16 16.44 -11.33 -2.73
C VAL A 16 17.40 -12.54 -2.72
N GLN A 17 18.70 -12.27 -2.55
CA GLN A 17 19.70 -13.32 -2.41
C GLN A 17 19.59 -14.02 -1.04
N LYS A 18 19.79 -15.34 -1.00
CA LYS A 18 19.69 -16.17 0.22
C LYS A 18 20.63 -15.79 1.38
N LYS A 19 21.56 -14.87 1.18
CA LYS A 19 22.51 -14.40 2.22
C LYS A 19 22.03 -13.11 2.91
N GLU A 20 21.01 -12.46 2.38
CA GLU A 20 20.52 -11.18 2.89
C GLU A 20 19.70 -11.38 4.17
N ASN A 21 19.84 -10.45 5.11
CA ASN A 21 19.14 -10.53 6.37
C ASN A 21 17.73 -9.92 6.26
N ILE A 22 16.74 -10.80 6.05
CA ILE A 22 15.33 -10.44 5.92
C ILE A 22 14.76 -9.83 7.21
N GLU A 23 15.17 -10.32 8.40
CA GLU A 23 14.68 -9.79 9.69
C GLU A 23 15.04 -8.31 9.89
N THR A 24 16.28 -7.94 9.58
CA THR A 24 16.74 -6.55 9.66
C THR A 24 16.06 -5.68 8.62
N ALA A 25 15.91 -6.17 7.38
CA ALA A 25 15.23 -5.43 6.32
C ALA A 25 13.77 -5.12 6.69
N VAL A 26 13.01 -6.12 7.15
CA VAL A 26 11.61 -5.94 7.58
C VAL A 26 11.51 -4.97 8.76
N THR A 27 12.43 -5.05 9.72
CA THR A 27 12.44 -4.14 10.88
C THR A 27 12.69 -2.69 10.46
N HIS A 28 13.63 -2.44 9.54
CA HIS A 28 13.87 -1.09 9.02
C HIS A 28 12.69 -0.57 8.21
N ILE A 29 12.10 -1.38 7.33
CA ILE A 29 10.92 -0.98 6.54
C ILE A 29 9.79 -0.56 7.47
N ALA A 30 9.46 -1.37 8.48
CA ALA A 30 8.40 -1.05 9.43
C ALA A 30 8.68 0.23 10.23
N LEU A 31 9.93 0.44 10.67
CA LEU A 31 10.31 1.63 11.43
C LEU A 31 10.24 2.89 10.57
N PHE A 32 10.81 2.86 9.36
CA PHE A 32 10.80 4.01 8.46
C PHE A 32 9.40 4.36 7.98
N ASP A 33 8.57 3.37 7.61
CA ASP A 33 7.16 3.60 7.22
C ASP A 33 6.38 4.28 8.36
N THR A 34 6.50 3.74 9.58
CA THR A 34 5.82 4.29 10.76
C THR A 34 6.32 5.69 11.11
N ALA A 35 7.64 5.91 11.06
CA ALA A 35 8.24 7.21 11.36
C ALA A 35 7.80 8.28 10.35
N ILE A 36 7.81 7.96 9.06
CA ILE A 36 7.37 8.88 8.00
C ILE A 36 5.86 9.15 8.13
N ALA A 37 5.04 8.13 8.38
CA ALA A 37 3.61 8.30 8.59
C ALA A 37 3.31 9.19 9.81
N PHE A 38 4.05 9.01 10.90
CA PHE A 38 3.93 9.83 12.11
C PHE A 38 4.32 11.29 11.85
N LEU A 39 5.45 11.53 11.18
CA LEU A 39 5.89 12.88 10.81
C LEU A 39 4.90 13.56 9.85
N ALA A 40 4.37 12.81 8.87
CA ALA A 40 3.34 13.31 7.96
C ALA A 40 2.06 13.68 8.70
N GLY A 41 1.61 12.85 9.66
CA GLY A 41 0.46 13.17 10.51
C GLY A 41 0.66 14.43 11.35
N LEU A 42 1.83 14.57 11.98
CA LEU A 42 2.18 15.77 12.76
C LEU A 42 2.27 17.04 11.90
N MET A 43 2.61 16.92 10.62
CA MET A 43 2.65 18.05 9.70
C MET A 43 1.26 18.41 9.16
N ILE A 44 0.50 17.41 8.69
CA ILE A 44 -0.76 17.60 7.97
C ILE A 44 -1.88 18.01 8.93
N ILE A 45 -2.00 17.38 10.10
CA ILE A 45 -3.13 17.63 11.02
C ILE A 45 -3.18 19.10 11.46
N PRO A 46 -2.10 19.70 12.02
CA PRO A 46 -2.13 21.11 12.43
C PRO A 46 -2.37 22.07 11.27
N ALA A 47 -1.79 21.76 10.09
CA ALA A 47 -1.99 22.53 8.89
C ALA A 47 -3.46 22.52 8.44
N VAL A 48 -4.10 21.35 8.36
CA VAL A 48 -5.52 21.23 8.01
C VAL A 48 -6.40 21.99 8.99
N PHE A 49 -6.17 21.81 10.30
CA PHE A 49 -6.92 22.53 11.34
C PHE A 49 -6.79 24.04 11.23
N SER A 50 -5.58 24.55 10.98
CA SER A 50 -5.30 26.00 10.90
C SER A 50 -5.89 26.65 9.64
N PHE A 51 -5.82 25.98 8.49
CA PHE A 51 -6.18 26.58 7.19
C PHE A 51 -7.58 26.21 6.68
N MET A 52 -8.17 25.12 7.17
CA MET A 52 -9.45 24.60 6.65
C MET A 52 -10.46 24.22 7.74
N GLY A 53 -10.06 24.26 9.02
CA GLY A 53 -10.91 23.84 10.14
C GLY A 53 -11.03 22.31 10.29
N PRO A 54 -11.62 21.85 11.40
CA PRO A 54 -11.74 20.42 11.73
C PRO A 54 -12.49 19.58 10.68
N GLU A 55 -13.45 20.18 9.98
CA GLU A 55 -14.32 19.48 9.03
C GLU A 55 -13.58 18.98 7.78
N ALA A 56 -12.43 19.57 7.46
CA ALA A 56 -11.64 19.22 6.29
C ALA A 56 -10.83 17.91 6.42
N LEU A 57 -10.70 17.35 7.63
CA LEU A 57 -9.94 16.09 7.83
C LEU A 57 -10.52 14.90 7.07
N ASN A 58 -11.81 14.94 6.72
CA ASN A 58 -12.50 13.85 6.03
C ASN A 58 -12.55 14.03 4.50
N ALA A 59 -11.87 15.03 3.92
CA ALA A 59 -11.99 15.34 2.49
C ALA A 59 -11.27 14.34 1.54
N GLY A 60 -10.78 13.21 2.06
CA GLY A 60 -10.23 12.12 1.25
C GLY A 60 -8.94 12.48 0.49
N PRO A 61 -8.63 11.77 -0.62
CA PRO A 61 -7.36 11.90 -1.35
C PRO A 61 -7.09 13.30 -1.91
N GLY A 62 -8.13 14.06 -2.20
CA GLY A 62 -8.03 15.44 -2.71
C GLY A 62 -7.51 16.43 -1.67
N LEU A 63 -7.52 16.08 -0.38
CA LEU A 63 -7.13 16.99 0.70
C LEU A 63 -5.69 17.49 0.54
N MET A 64 -4.76 16.61 0.18
CA MET A 64 -3.36 16.99 -0.05
C MET A 64 -3.23 18.10 -1.11
N PHE A 65 -4.01 18.01 -2.18
CA PHE A 65 -3.97 18.94 -3.32
C PHE A 65 -4.74 20.25 -3.06
N ILE A 66 -5.45 20.36 -1.94
CA ILE A 66 -6.18 21.57 -1.54
C ILE A 66 -5.50 22.23 -0.35
N THR A 67 -5.18 21.47 0.69
CA THR A 67 -4.61 22.00 1.93
C THR A 67 -3.16 22.42 1.75
N LEU A 68 -2.31 21.56 1.18
CA LEU A 68 -0.87 21.85 1.14
C LEU A 68 -0.55 23.09 0.28
N PRO A 69 -1.19 23.32 -0.88
CA PRO A 69 -0.99 24.58 -1.60
C PRO A 69 -1.37 25.82 -0.78
N LYS A 70 -2.44 25.76 0.02
CA LYS A 70 -2.82 26.88 0.92
C LYS A 70 -1.78 27.12 2.01
N VAL A 71 -1.23 26.04 2.57
CA VAL A 71 -0.14 26.11 3.56
C VAL A 71 1.09 26.76 2.94
N PHE A 72 1.51 26.31 1.76
CA PHE A 72 2.67 26.88 1.08
C PHE A 72 2.45 28.36 0.75
N ASN A 73 1.28 28.76 0.28
CA ASN A 73 0.96 30.17 0.01
C ASN A 73 1.07 31.09 1.25
N SER A 74 0.90 30.54 2.45
CA SER A 74 1.07 31.30 3.70
C SER A 74 2.53 31.47 4.14
N MET A 75 3.45 30.70 3.54
CA MET A 75 4.87 30.71 3.88
C MET A 75 5.64 31.66 2.98
N THR A 76 6.57 32.43 3.55
CA THR A 76 7.52 33.21 2.77
C THR A 76 8.40 32.27 1.93
N GLY A 77 8.33 32.38 0.60
CA GLY A 77 9.01 31.44 -0.30
C GLY A 77 8.25 30.13 -0.58
N GLY A 78 6.94 30.12 -0.26
CA GLY A 78 6.04 29.00 -0.44
C GLY A 78 6.07 28.31 -1.81
N ASP A 79 6.13 29.09 -2.90
CA ASP A 79 6.13 28.54 -4.26
C ASP A 79 7.32 27.61 -4.51
N PHE A 80 8.51 27.98 -4.03
CA PHE A 80 9.70 27.15 -4.17
C PHE A 80 9.60 25.87 -3.31
N ILE A 81 9.15 26.01 -2.06
CA ILE A 81 8.98 24.88 -1.14
C ILE A 81 7.92 23.91 -1.67
N GLY A 82 6.80 24.43 -2.17
CA GLY A 82 5.73 23.66 -2.77
C GLY A 82 6.18 22.91 -4.03
N ALA A 83 6.94 23.57 -4.91
CA ALA A 83 7.50 22.93 -6.10
C ALA A 83 8.41 21.76 -5.74
N VAL A 84 9.35 21.95 -4.81
CA VAL A 84 10.24 20.87 -4.33
C VAL A 84 9.43 19.75 -3.68
N PHE A 85 8.42 20.08 -2.87
CA PHE A 85 7.57 19.11 -2.21
C PHE A 85 6.84 18.21 -3.21
N PHE A 86 6.15 18.79 -4.21
CA PHE A 86 5.43 18.00 -5.21
C PHE A 86 6.35 17.18 -6.11
N ILE A 87 7.57 17.64 -6.40
CA ILE A 87 8.60 16.84 -7.09
C ILE A 87 8.97 15.62 -6.26
N LEU A 88 9.19 15.79 -4.96
CA LEU A 88 9.51 14.66 -4.06
C LEU A 88 8.35 13.68 -3.94
N VAL A 89 7.12 14.18 -3.80
CA VAL A 89 5.90 13.34 -3.78
C VAL A 89 5.75 12.60 -5.11
N PHE A 90 6.05 13.22 -6.25
CA PHE A 90 6.01 12.57 -7.55
C PHE A 90 6.99 11.39 -7.63
N PHE A 91 8.25 11.57 -7.21
CA PHE A 91 9.22 10.48 -7.19
C PHE A 91 8.82 9.36 -6.22
N ALA A 92 8.26 9.71 -5.06
CA ALA A 92 7.76 8.73 -4.08
C ALA A 92 6.56 7.93 -4.62
N ALA A 93 5.64 8.58 -5.32
CA ALA A 93 4.52 7.92 -5.97
C ALA A 93 4.99 7.04 -7.14
N LEU A 94 5.96 7.51 -7.93
CA LEU A 94 6.51 6.78 -9.07
C LEU A 94 7.18 5.47 -8.63
N THR A 95 8.01 5.48 -7.59
CA THR A 95 8.67 4.27 -7.08
C THR A 95 7.66 3.24 -6.55
N SER A 96 6.59 3.72 -5.90
CA SER A 96 5.48 2.88 -5.44
C SER A 96 4.71 2.26 -6.63
N ALA A 97 4.44 3.04 -7.67
CA ALA A 97 3.76 2.58 -8.88
C ALA A 97 4.57 1.51 -9.63
N ILE A 98 5.90 1.70 -9.75
CA ILE A 98 6.80 0.70 -10.34
C ILE A 98 6.72 -0.62 -9.56
N SER A 99 6.70 -0.56 -8.23
CA SER A 99 6.60 -1.75 -7.37
C SER A 99 5.31 -2.52 -7.58
N LEU A 100 4.18 -1.81 -7.69
CA LEU A 100 2.88 -2.40 -8.00
C LEU A 100 2.85 -3.04 -9.39
N MET A 101 3.38 -2.34 -10.40
CA MET A 101 3.42 -2.87 -11.76
C MET A 101 4.28 -4.13 -11.86
N GLU A 102 5.45 -4.16 -11.21
CA GLU A 102 6.33 -5.33 -11.23
C GLU A 102 5.67 -6.57 -10.62
N ALA A 103 4.86 -6.41 -9.55
CA ALA A 103 4.12 -7.53 -8.96
C ALA A 103 3.12 -8.15 -9.96
N VAL A 104 2.42 -7.31 -10.72
CA VAL A 104 1.47 -7.77 -11.76
C VAL A 104 2.22 -8.38 -12.96
N VAL A 105 3.31 -7.74 -13.40
CA VAL A 105 4.15 -8.24 -14.51
C VAL A 105 4.74 -9.61 -14.16
N ALA A 106 5.33 -9.77 -12.97
CA ALA A 106 5.88 -11.03 -12.50
C ALA A 106 4.81 -12.13 -12.47
N SER A 107 3.60 -11.81 -11.98
CA SER A 107 2.47 -12.76 -11.97
C SER A 107 2.10 -13.23 -13.38
N PHE A 108 2.09 -12.32 -14.38
CA PHE A 108 1.85 -12.71 -15.78
C PHE A 108 2.99 -13.55 -16.38
N GLN A 109 4.24 -13.28 -15.98
CA GLN A 109 5.38 -14.06 -16.44
C GLN A 109 5.36 -15.47 -15.86
N ASP A 110 5.07 -15.62 -14.57
CA ASP A 110 5.12 -16.91 -13.87
C ASP A 110 3.92 -17.80 -14.22
N GLU A 111 2.71 -17.27 -14.24
CA GLU A 111 1.49 -18.06 -14.48
C GLU A 111 1.25 -18.31 -15.98
N PHE A 112 1.43 -17.29 -16.82
CA PHE A 112 1.10 -17.36 -18.25
C PHE A 112 2.33 -17.57 -19.15
N ASN A 113 3.53 -17.67 -18.57
CA ASN A 113 4.80 -17.83 -19.30
C ASN A 113 5.02 -16.73 -20.36
N PHE A 114 4.53 -15.51 -20.10
CA PHE A 114 4.69 -14.39 -21.01
C PHE A 114 6.14 -13.89 -21.05
N SER A 115 6.59 -13.43 -22.22
CA SER A 115 7.83 -12.66 -22.28
C SER A 115 7.64 -11.32 -21.57
N ARG A 116 8.71 -10.79 -20.95
CA ARG A 116 8.64 -9.55 -20.16
C ARG A 116 7.96 -8.40 -20.89
N THR A 117 8.26 -8.21 -22.17
CA THR A 117 7.63 -7.18 -23.00
C THR A 117 6.12 -7.37 -23.15
N LYS A 118 5.65 -8.61 -23.35
CA LYS A 118 4.22 -8.90 -23.44
C LYS A 118 3.50 -8.65 -22.12
N ALA A 119 4.11 -9.06 -21.01
CA ALA A 119 3.56 -8.83 -19.67
C ALA A 119 3.46 -7.32 -19.35
N ILE A 120 4.49 -6.53 -19.67
CA ILE A 120 4.46 -5.06 -19.50
C ILE A 120 3.33 -4.44 -20.33
N ILE A 121 3.17 -4.82 -21.60
CA ILE A 121 2.12 -4.29 -22.47
C ILE A 121 0.74 -4.67 -21.92
N ALA A 122 0.55 -5.91 -21.48
CA ALA A 122 -0.71 -6.35 -20.88
C ALA A 122 -1.06 -5.56 -19.62
N THR A 123 -0.10 -5.40 -18.70
CA THR A 123 -0.27 -4.58 -17.49
C THR A 123 -0.59 -3.13 -17.84
N LEU A 124 0.09 -2.53 -18.82
CA LEU A 124 -0.18 -1.17 -19.27
C LEU A 124 -1.61 -1.01 -19.78
N ILE A 125 -2.08 -1.95 -20.62
CA ILE A 125 -3.46 -1.93 -21.14
C ILE A 125 -4.46 -1.99 -20.00
N ILE A 126 -4.26 -2.89 -19.03
CA ILE A 126 -5.13 -3.02 -17.85
C ILE A 126 -5.15 -1.71 -17.04
N CYS A 127 -3.98 -1.12 -16.79
CA CYS A 127 -3.86 0.15 -16.08
C CYS A 127 -4.59 1.29 -16.80
N VAL A 128 -4.50 1.38 -18.12
CA VAL A 128 -5.21 2.42 -18.90
C VAL A 128 -6.72 2.18 -18.86
N VAL A 129 -7.16 0.94 -19.08
CA VAL A 129 -8.59 0.58 -19.09
C VAL A 129 -9.26 0.85 -17.74
N LEU A 130 -8.58 0.61 -16.62
CA LEU A 130 -9.10 0.89 -15.28
C LEU A 130 -8.83 2.34 -14.82
N GLY A 131 -7.74 2.94 -15.25
CA GLY A 131 -7.33 4.29 -14.87
C GLY A 131 -8.14 5.39 -15.54
N VAL A 132 -8.55 5.22 -16.80
CA VAL A 132 -9.36 6.21 -17.52
C VAL A 132 -10.73 6.42 -16.85
N PRO A 133 -11.54 5.38 -16.56
CA PRO A 133 -12.78 5.51 -15.78
C PRO A 133 -12.55 6.14 -14.40
N SER A 134 -11.46 5.77 -13.72
CA SER A 134 -11.10 6.32 -12.40
C SER A 134 -10.85 7.83 -12.46
N SER A 135 -10.18 8.31 -13.51
CA SER A 135 -9.97 9.74 -13.73
C SER A 135 -11.26 10.45 -14.13
N MET A 136 -12.07 9.84 -15.00
CA MET A 136 -13.34 10.41 -15.47
C MET A 136 -14.40 10.50 -14.37
N GLY A 137 -14.37 9.60 -13.39
CA GLY A 137 -15.27 9.60 -12.22
C GLY A 137 -15.20 10.91 -11.42
N ASN A 138 -14.03 11.55 -11.36
CA ASN A 138 -13.84 12.85 -10.72
C ASN A 138 -14.22 14.06 -11.62
N GLY A 139 -14.78 13.82 -12.80
CA GLY A 139 -15.11 14.86 -13.79
C GLY A 139 -16.38 14.53 -14.58
N ALA A 140 -16.21 14.16 -15.85
CA ALA A 140 -17.32 13.96 -16.79
C ALA A 140 -18.29 12.83 -16.40
N TRP A 141 -17.83 11.85 -15.62
CA TRP A 141 -18.64 10.72 -15.11
C TRP A 141 -19.01 10.88 -13.63
N SER A 142 -18.91 12.07 -13.06
CA SER A 142 -19.29 12.35 -11.66
C SER A 142 -20.74 11.98 -11.31
N GLY A 143 -21.64 11.87 -12.29
CA GLY A 143 -23.01 11.38 -12.10
C GLY A 143 -23.15 9.85 -12.11
N PHE A 144 -22.13 9.09 -12.50
CA PHE A 144 -22.16 7.64 -12.51
C PHE A 144 -21.62 7.09 -11.19
N LEU A 145 -22.54 6.89 -10.24
CA LEU A 145 -22.23 6.40 -8.90
C LEU A 145 -22.49 4.90 -8.81
N ILE A 146 -21.50 4.16 -8.33
CA ILE A 146 -21.61 2.74 -8.00
C ILE A 146 -21.69 2.63 -6.48
N MET A 147 -22.80 2.11 -5.95
CA MET A 147 -23.06 2.06 -4.49
C MET A 147 -22.96 3.44 -3.80
N GLY A 148 -23.26 4.53 -4.53
CA GLY A 148 -23.16 5.90 -4.00
C GLY A 148 -21.75 6.49 -4.00
N MET A 149 -20.75 5.76 -4.52
CA MET A 149 -19.36 6.21 -4.66
C MET A 149 -19.02 6.45 -6.13
N ASP A 150 -18.07 7.35 -6.41
CA ASP A 150 -17.48 7.43 -7.75
C ASP A 150 -16.65 6.17 -8.06
N PHE A 151 -16.29 5.99 -9.33
CA PHE A 151 -15.59 4.79 -9.78
C PHE A 151 -14.26 4.55 -9.07
N LEU A 152 -13.50 5.61 -8.78
CA LEU A 152 -12.21 5.49 -8.10
C LEU A 152 -12.42 5.05 -6.65
N SER A 153 -13.33 5.70 -5.93
CA SER A 153 -13.67 5.31 -4.55
C SER A 153 -14.26 3.90 -4.46
N PHE A 154 -15.04 3.46 -5.45
CA PHE A 154 -15.54 2.09 -5.50
C PHE A 154 -14.40 1.06 -5.68
N CYS A 155 -13.49 1.30 -6.62
CA CYS A 155 -12.32 0.42 -6.82
C CYS A 155 -11.41 0.40 -5.58
N ASP A 156 -11.21 1.56 -4.95
CA ASP A 156 -10.47 1.71 -3.71
C ASP A 156 -11.11 0.92 -2.58
N TYR A 157 -12.43 1.02 -2.42
CA TYR A 157 -13.19 0.29 -1.40
C TYR A 157 -13.06 -1.22 -1.58
N ILE A 158 -13.27 -1.74 -2.79
CA ILE A 158 -13.12 -3.17 -3.07
C ILE A 158 -11.70 -3.63 -2.76
N SER A 159 -10.70 -2.87 -3.20
CA SER A 159 -9.30 -3.29 -3.05
C SER A 159 -8.83 -3.23 -1.60
N ASN A 160 -8.98 -2.06 -0.95
CA ASN A 160 -8.43 -1.78 0.38
C ASN A 160 -9.27 -2.34 1.51
N ASN A 161 -10.61 -2.33 1.41
CA ASN A 161 -11.47 -2.75 2.51
C ASN A 161 -11.94 -4.20 2.40
N ILE A 162 -11.89 -4.82 1.21
CA ILE A 162 -12.36 -6.20 1.01
C ILE A 162 -11.20 -7.12 0.60
N MET A 163 -10.60 -6.91 -0.58
CA MET A 163 -9.64 -7.86 -1.15
C MET A 163 -8.39 -8.00 -0.30
N MET A 164 -7.77 -6.88 0.12
CA MET A 164 -6.55 -6.93 0.93
C MET A 164 -6.74 -7.64 2.28
N PRO A 165 -7.75 -7.29 3.10
CA PRO A 165 -8.00 -8.02 4.35
C PRO A 165 -8.29 -9.51 4.13
N VAL A 166 -9.08 -9.87 3.10
CA VAL A 166 -9.37 -11.28 2.79
C VAL A 166 -8.10 -12.04 2.41
N VAL A 167 -7.29 -11.49 1.49
CA VAL A 167 -6.02 -12.10 1.06
C VAL A 167 -5.05 -12.19 2.24
N ALA A 168 -5.02 -11.19 3.12
CA ALA A 168 -4.18 -11.21 4.31
C ALA A 168 -4.59 -12.33 5.29
N VAL A 169 -5.89 -12.53 5.54
CA VAL A 169 -6.39 -13.65 6.36
C VAL A 169 -6.04 -14.99 5.72
N LEU A 170 -6.30 -15.15 4.42
CA LEU A 170 -5.97 -16.38 3.69
C LEU A 170 -4.46 -16.68 3.75
N THR A 171 -3.62 -15.66 3.63
CA THR A 171 -2.16 -15.80 3.76
C THR A 171 -1.77 -16.21 5.17
N CYS A 172 -2.37 -15.62 6.22
CA CYS A 172 -2.14 -16.02 7.60
C CYS A 172 -2.55 -17.47 7.85
N VAL A 173 -3.69 -17.90 7.30
CA VAL A 173 -4.16 -19.29 7.41
C VAL A 173 -3.22 -20.24 6.67
N PHE A 174 -2.83 -19.89 5.45
CA PHE A 174 -1.91 -20.68 4.63
C PHE A 174 -0.55 -20.87 5.30
N VAL A 175 0.06 -19.78 5.77
CA VAL A 175 1.36 -19.85 6.47
C VAL A 175 1.24 -20.51 7.84
N GLY A 176 0.18 -20.18 8.60
CA GLY A 176 -0.01 -20.64 9.97
C GLY A 176 -0.37 -22.12 10.09
N TYR A 177 -1.14 -22.65 9.13
CA TYR A 177 -1.74 -23.98 9.23
C TYR A 177 -1.35 -24.94 8.08
N VAL A 178 -1.11 -24.45 6.85
CA VAL A 178 -0.79 -25.31 5.69
C VAL A 178 0.72 -25.55 5.58
N ILE A 179 1.50 -24.48 5.38
CA ILE A 179 2.98 -24.56 5.31
C ILE A 179 3.59 -24.80 6.68
N LYS A 180 2.92 -24.30 7.73
CA LYS A 180 3.39 -24.18 9.12
C LYS A 180 4.52 -23.15 9.26
N PRO A 181 4.50 -22.32 10.33
CA PRO A 181 5.52 -21.28 10.53
C PRO A 181 6.97 -21.80 10.58
N GLN A 182 7.16 -23.06 10.94
CA GLN A 182 8.48 -23.70 11.04
C GLN A 182 9.24 -23.67 9.71
N ALA A 183 8.57 -23.89 8.57
CA ALA A 183 9.22 -23.83 7.26
C ALA A 183 9.77 -22.43 6.94
N ILE A 184 9.08 -21.37 7.38
CA ILE A 184 9.57 -19.99 7.24
C ILE A 184 10.71 -19.71 8.22
N VAL A 185 10.62 -20.22 9.45
CA VAL A 185 11.70 -20.07 10.44
C VAL A 185 12.98 -20.71 9.92
N GLU A 186 12.89 -21.91 9.33
CA GLU A 186 14.03 -22.60 8.73
C GLU A 186 14.64 -21.81 7.58
N GLU A 187 13.83 -21.28 6.65
CA GLU A 187 14.31 -20.43 5.55
C GLU A 187 14.98 -19.14 6.04
N VAL A 188 14.46 -18.49 7.08
CA VAL A 188 15.07 -17.29 7.66
C VAL A 188 16.39 -17.64 8.39
N GLU A 189 16.42 -18.79 9.07
CA GLU A 189 17.61 -19.28 9.80
C GLU A 189 18.75 -19.71 8.86
N LEU A 190 18.51 -19.92 7.56
CA LEU A 190 19.58 -20.13 6.55
C LEU A 190 20.50 -18.92 6.41
N SER A 191 19.97 -17.70 6.55
CA SER A 191 20.72 -16.46 6.39
C SER A 191 21.20 -15.89 7.74
N ASN A 192 20.36 -15.97 8.79
CA ASN A 192 20.69 -15.44 10.11
C ASN A 192 19.82 -16.03 11.23
N THR A 193 20.30 -16.07 12.48
CA THR A 193 19.51 -16.54 13.63
C THR A 193 18.24 -15.69 13.84
N PHE A 194 17.07 -16.30 13.72
CA PHE A 194 15.80 -15.58 13.83
C PHE A 194 15.44 -15.30 15.30
N LYS A 195 15.70 -14.09 15.78
CA LYS A 195 15.55 -13.73 17.20
C LYS A 195 14.09 -13.64 17.64
N LYS A 196 13.19 -13.27 16.73
CA LYS A 196 11.76 -13.04 17.01
C LYS A 196 10.84 -14.21 16.62
N LYS A 197 11.36 -15.42 16.42
CA LYS A 197 10.58 -16.57 15.92
C LYS A 197 9.31 -16.88 16.71
N LYS A 198 9.37 -16.91 18.06
CA LYS A 198 8.18 -17.18 18.90
C LYS A 198 7.09 -16.12 18.74
N LEU A 199 7.49 -14.85 18.60
CA LEU A 199 6.56 -13.76 18.36
C LEU A 199 5.91 -13.87 16.98
N PHE A 200 6.70 -14.22 15.95
CA PHE A 200 6.21 -14.46 14.60
C PHE A 200 5.20 -15.62 14.55
N GLU A 201 5.52 -16.76 15.15
CA GLU A 201 4.63 -17.92 15.19
C GLU A 201 3.29 -17.62 15.88
N LEU A 202 3.33 -16.94 17.04
CA LEU A 202 2.14 -16.52 17.76
C LEU A 202 1.32 -15.50 16.95
N SER A 203 2.00 -14.59 16.28
CA SER A 203 1.36 -13.53 15.49
C SER A 203 0.64 -14.11 14.28
N ILE A 204 1.30 -14.95 13.49
CA ILE A 204 0.73 -15.56 12.28
C ILE A 204 -0.45 -16.50 12.62
N LYS A 205 -0.34 -17.29 13.68
CA LYS A 205 -1.37 -18.28 14.03
C LYS A 205 -2.59 -17.68 14.72
N PHE A 206 -2.40 -16.64 15.53
CA PHE A 206 -3.47 -16.17 16.42
C PHE A 206 -3.72 -14.67 16.28
N PHE A 207 -2.70 -13.83 16.48
CA PHE A 207 -2.93 -12.38 16.59
C PHE A 207 -3.35 -11.74 15.26
N ALA A 208 -2.57 -11.94 14.20
CA ALA A 208 -2.82 -11.37 12.87
C ALA A 208 -4.18 -11.79 12.28
N PRO A 209 -4.55 -13.09 12.23
CA PRO A 209 -5.84 -13.47 11.66
C PRO A 209 -7.02 -12.91 12.46
N VAL A 210 -6.94 -12.88 13.79
CA VAL A 210 -8.01 -12.31 14.64
C VAL A 210 -8.14 -10.80 14.42
N CYS A 211 -7.03 -10.04 14.46
CA CYS A 211 -7.05 -8.60 14.23
C CYS A 211 -7.57 -8.23 12.85
N ILE A 212 -7.11 -8.92 11.80
CA ILE A 212 -7.56 -8.64 10.42
C ILE A 212 -9.02 -9.03 10.25
N PHE A 213 -9.47 -10.13 10.86
CA PHE A 213 -10.87 -10.52 10.82
C PHE A 213 -11.78 -9.50 11.51
N ILE A 214 -11.37 -8.96 12.67
CA ILE A 214 -12.10 -7.89 13.35
C ILE A 214 -12.18 -6.63 12.47
N ILE A 215 -11.06 -6.24 11.83
CA ILE A 215 -11.04 -5.11 10.91
C ILE A 215 -12.02 -5.35 9.76
N LEU A 216 -12.01 -6.54 9.15
CA LEU A 216 -12.90 -6.90 8.06
C LEU A 216 -14.37 -6.82 8.48
N VAL A 217 -14.74 -7.40 9.63
CA VAL A 217 -16.12 -7.33 10.15
C VAL A 217 -16.53 -5.90 10.44
N SER A 218 -15.64 -5.07 10.98
CA SER A 218 -15.91 -3.65 11.25
C SER A 218 -16.13 -2.80 9.99
N GLN A 219 -15.77 -3.27 8.79
CA GLN A 219 -16.08 -2.56 7.54
C GLN A 219 -17.53 -2.81 7.06
N PHE A 220 -18.20 -3.83 7.61
CA PHE A 220 -19.57 -4.22 7.24
C PHE A 220 -20.62 -3.86 8.29
N VAL A 221 -20.20 -3.37 9.47
CA VAL A 221 -21.05 -2.93 10.59
C VAL A 221 -21.02 -1.42 10.69
#